data_AF-A0A7J9SF40-F1
#
_entry.id   AF-A0A7J9SF40-F1
#
_cell.length_a   1.000
_cell.length_b   1.000
_cell.length_c   1.000
_cell.angle_alpha   90.00
_cell.angle_beta   90.00
_cell.angle_gamma   90.00
#
_symmetry.space_group_name_H-M   'P 1'
#
loop_
_entity.id
_entity.type
_entity.pdbx_description
1 polymer ?
#
loop_
_entity_poly.entity_id
_entity_poly.type
_entity_poly.pdbx_seq_one_letter_code
_entity_poly.pdbx_strand_id
1 'polypeptide(L)'
;MTTREDNGNKGTYGKIIEFYQLHFMAFDLLTSILVFILLILFMISPDKTLLNWLFETKCGYYSFITTISVTLLGFIITGISILIIFLSEKRFKPIRQNSLHEKIYAVYFRTILYLSILTVLAIVGYLVNFPSLTGIDLNNIFSIAGALKIGNTAYLILFNVLIFYSVVLLSILASFGLYRCMWILKRVIKISIKIPGDDNK
;
A
#
# COMPACT_ATOMS: atom_id res chain seq x y z
N MET A 1 11.20 -2.38 49.47
CA MET A 1 10.94 -1.00 49.03
C MET A 1 10.36 -1.07 47.63
N THR A 2 9.05 -1.27 47.56
CA THR A 2 8.31 -1.61 46.34
C THR A 2 7.71 -0.34 45.76
N THR A 3 8.14 0.03 44.56
CA THR A 3 7.68 1.20 43.80
C THR A 3 6.22 1.03 43.42
N ARG A 4 5.35 1.72 44.16
CA ARG A 4 3.91 1.81 43.96
C ARG A 4 3.59 3.20 43.42
N GLU A 5 3.99 3.50 42.20
CA GLU A 5 3.54 4.71 41.52
C GLU A 5 3.42 4.48 40.01
N ASP A 6 2.35 5.04 39.45
CA ASP A 6 2.00 5.13 38.02
C ASP A 6 1.06 4.07 37.40
N ASN A 7 -0.05 3.79 38.07
CA ASN A 7 -1.25 3.16 37.47
C ASN A 7 -2.31 4.18 37.01
N GLY A 8 -2.12 5.48 37.24
CA GLY A 8 -3.17 6.49 37.01
C GLY A 8 -3.37 6.87 35.54
N ASN A 9 -2.31 6.86 34.72
CA ASN A 9 -2.39 7.37 33.35
C ASN A 9 -2.52 6.27 32.28
N LYS A 10 -2.41 4.98 32.65
CA LYS A 10 -2.51 3.85 31.69
C LYS A 10 -3.93 3.66 31.12
N GLY A 11 -4.97 4.06 31.87
CA GLY A 11 -6.37 3.77 31.52
C GLY A 11 -6.89 4.48 30.26
N THR A 12 -6.49 5.73 30.04
CA THR A 12 -7.01 6.53 28.92
C THR A 12 -6.30 6.20 27.61
N TYR A 13 -4.98 6.03 27.64
CA TYR A 13 -4.21 5.68 26.45
C TYR A 13 -4.48 4.24 25.98
N GLY A 14 -4.65 3.30 26.91
CA GLY A 14 -4.97 1.90 26.59
C GLY A 14 -6.29 1.74 25.82
N LYS A 15 -7.36 2.40 26.28
CA LYS A 15 -8.69 2.31 25.66
C LYS A 15 -8.74 2.85 24.23
N ILE A 16 -8.05 3.96 23.95
CA ILE A 16 -8.00 4.55 22.60
C ILE A 16 -7.24 3.61 21.64
N ILE A 17 -6.21 2.92 22.14
CA ILE A 17 -5.39 2.00 21.35
C ILE A 17 -6.14 0.68 21.09
N GLU A 18 -6.86 0.13 22.06
CA GLU A 18 -7.69 -1.07 21.88
C GLU A 18 -8.81 -0.83 20.87
N PHE A 19 -9.52 0.31 20.98
CA PHE A 19 -10.55 0.66 20.00
C PHE A 19 -9.97 0.76 18.58
N TYR A 20 -8.78 1.34 18.46
CA TYR A 20 -8.06 1.42 17.19
C TYR A 20 -7.71 0.02 16.66
N GLN A 21 -7.16 -0.88 17.48
CA GLN A 21 -6.77 -2.21 17.00
C GLN A 21 -7.94 -3.04 16.50
N LEU A 22 -9.10 -2.95 17.16
CA LEU A 22 -10.26 -3.77 16.82
C LEU A 22 -10.96 -3.32 15.53
N HIS A 23 -11.17 -2.02 15.36
CA HIS A 23 -11.94 -1.50 14.22
C HIS A 23 -11.10 -1.29 12.95
N PHE A 24 -9.78 -1.18 13.09
CA PHE A 24 -8.90 -0.77 12.00
C PHE A 24 -8.58 -1.87 10.98
N MET A 25 -8.45 -3.13 11.41
CA MET A 25 -8.31 -4.25 10.47
C MET A 25 -9.63 -4.53 9.75
N ALA A 26 -10.76 -4.41 10.45
CA ALA A 26 -12.08 -4.62 9.88
C ALA A 26 -12.39 -3.57 8.81
N PHE A 27 -12.06 -2.29 9.05
CA PHE A 27 -12.32 -1.24 8.07
C PHE A 27 -11.54 -1.46 6.77
N ASP A 28 -10.25 -1.83 6.85
CA ASP A 28 -9.43 -2.13 5.66
C ASP A 28 -9.95 -3.31 4.86
N LEU A 29 -10.38 -4.36 5.56
CA LEU A 29 -10.98 -5.53 4.93
C LEU A 29 -12.29 -5.14 4.25
N LEU A 30 -13.12 -4.32 4.91
CA LEU A 30 -14.38 -3.85 4.37
C LEU A 30 -14.18 -2.97 3.13
N THR A 31 -13.26 -2.00 3.15
CA THR A 31 -12.95 -1.19 1.96
C THR A 31 -12.36 -2.04 0.85
N SER A 32 -11.47 -2.99 1.16
CA SER A 32 -10.94 -3.93 0.17
C SER A 32 -12.06 -4.74 -0.50
N ILE A 33 -12.97 -5.31 0.29
CA ILE A 33 -14.10 -6.10 -0.21
C ILE A 33 -15.05 -5.22 -1.02
N LEU A 34 -15.37 -4.01 -0.54
CA LEU A 34 -16.25 -3.08 -1.23
C LEU A 34 -15.70 -2.69 -2.61
N VAL A 35 -14.41 -2.32 -2.67
CA VAL A 35 -13.75 -1.96 -3.92
C VAL A 35 -13.68 -3.18 -4.84
N PHE A 36 -13.39 -4.37 -4.31
CA PHE A 36 -13.36 -5.60 -5.10
C PHE A 36 -14.73 -5.95 -5.70
N ILE A 37 -15.82 -5.84 -4.93
CA ILE A 37 -17.18 -6.03 -5.43
C ILE A 37 -17.51 -4.98 -6.50
N LEU A 38 -17.16 -3.72 -6.27
CA LEU A 38 -17.36 -2.65 -7.24
C LEU A 38 -16.63 -2.94 -8.56
N LEU A 39 -15.40 -3.45 -8.49
CA LEU A 39 -14.62 -3.87 -9.66
C LEU A 39 -15.26 -5.05 -10.41
N ILE A 40 -15.79 -6.05 -9.70
CA ILE A 40 -16.50 -7.16 -10.32
C ILE A 40 -17.77 -6.67 -11.02
N LEU A 41 -18.57 -5.83 -10.36
CA LEU A 41 -19.78 -5.26 -10.94
C LEU A 41 -19.47 -4.47 -12.21
N PHE A 42 -18.39 -3.70 -12.19
CA PHE A 42 -17.93 -2.95 -13.35
C PHE A 42 -17.41 -3.87 -14.48
N MET A 43 -16.83 -5.03 -14.14
CA MET A 43 -16.44 -6.06 -15.12
C MET A 43 -17.63 -6.73 -15.81
N ILE A 44 -18.77 -6.90 -15.11
CA ILE A 44 -19.95 -7.61 -15.64
C ILE A 44 -20.69 -6.78 -16.70
N SER A 45 -20.62 -5.44 -16.63
CA SER A 45 -21.31 -4.55 -17.58
C SER A 45 -20.31 -3.70 -18.38
N PRO A 46 -19.51 -4.29 -19.28
CA PRO A 46 -18.56 -3.54 -20.08
C PRO A 46 -19.32 -2.71 -21.11
N ASP A 47 -19.56 -1.45 -20.78
CA ASP A 47 -19.88 -0.46 -21.81
C ASP A 47 -18.66 -0.37 -22.75
N LYS A 48 -18.89 -0.66 -24.04
CA LYS A 48 -17.85 -0.63 -25.08
C LYS A 48 -17.13 0.72 -25.13
N THR A 49 -17.84 1.79 -24.79
CA THR A 49 -17.30 3.16 -24.75
C THR A 49 -16.24 3.30 -23.66
N LEU A 50 -16.56 2.85 -22.44
CA LEU A 50 -15.62 2.85 -21.31
C LEU A 50 -14.44 1.93 -21.57
N LEU A 51 -14.68 0.76 -22.17
CA LEU A 51 -13.63 -0.20 -22.48
C LEU A 51 -12.62 0.38 -23.49
N ASN A 52 -13.11 1.03 -24.57
CA ASN A 52 -12.26 1.68 -25.56
C ASN A 52 -11.47 2.85 -24.95
N TRP A 53 -12.14 3.71 -24.19
CA TRP A 53 -11.47 4.80 -23.46
C TRP A 53 -10.38 4.27 -22.52
N LEU A 54 -10.67 3.15 -21.84
CA LEU A 54 -9.69 2.47 -21.01
C LEU A 54 -8.49 2.09 -21.85
N PHE A 55 -8.68 1.38 -22.98
CA PHE A 55 -7.60 0.90 -23.87
C PHE A 55 -6.74 2.04 -24.42
N GLU A 56 -7.33 3.16 -24.80
CA GLU A 56 -6.59 4.33 -25.31
C GLU A 56 -5.73 4.99 -24.22
N THR A 57 -6.16 4.94 -22.96
CA THR A 57 -5.49 5.62 -21.84
C THR A 57 -4.55 4.74 -21.00
N LYS A 58 -4.58 3.40 -21.15
CA LYS A 58 -3.79 2.46 -20.30
C LYS A 58 -2.30 2.76 -20.31
N CYS A 59 -1.77 3.05 -21.50
CA CYS A 59 -0.34 3.27 -21.71
C CYS A 59 0.19 4.44 -20.86
N GLY A 60 -0.52 5.58 -20.87
CA GLY A 60 -0.20 6.72 -20.03
C GLY A 60 -0.41 6.42 -18.55
N TYR A 61 -1.49 5.69 -18.22
CA TYR A 61 -1.82 5.33 -16.85
C TYR A 61 -0.75 4.46 -16.18
N TYR A 62 -0.25 3.40 -16.82
CA TYR A 62 0.76 2.54 -16.21
C TYR A 62 2.09 3.26 -15.99
N SER A 63 2.51 4.11 -16.93
CA SER A 63 3.72 4.93 -16.78
C SER A 63 3.59 5.91 -15.60
N PHE A 64 2.44 6.58 -15.50
CA PHE A 64 2.11 7.50 -14.41
C PHE A 64 2.11 6.80 -13.04
N ILE A 65 1.39 5.68 -12.92
CA ILE A 65 1.33 4.90 -11.68
C ILE A 65 2.69 4.34 -11.31
N THR A 66 3.50 3.88 -12.26
CA THR A 66 4.87 3.43 -12.00
C THR A 66 5.71 4.55 -11.39
N THR A 67 5.66 5.75 -11.98
CA THR A 67 6.44 6.90 -11.50
C THR A 67 6.03 7.33 -10.09
N ILE A 68 4.71 7.43 -9.85
CA ILE A 68 4.17 7.81 -8.54
C ILE A 68 4.47 6.73 -7.49
N SER A 69 4.25 5.45 -7.81
CA SER A 69 4.47 4.36 -6.86
C SER A 69 5.94 4.25 -6.45
N VAL A 70 6.89 4.36 -7.39
CA VAL A 70 8.33 4.37 -7.09
C VAL A 70 8.70 5.55 -6.19
N THR A 71 8.17 6.73 -6.47
CA THR A 71 8.43 7.94 -5.67
C THR A 71 7.89 7.80 -4.25
N LEU A 72 6.65 7.33 -4.10
CA LEU A 72 6.01 7.09 -2.80
C LEU A 72 6.69 5.96 -2.02
N LEU A 73 7.17 4.93 -2.70
CA LEU A 73 7.97 3.85 -2.11
C LEU A 73 9.26 4.42 -1.49
N GLY A 74 10.01 5.23 -2.24
CA GLY A 74 11.22 5.90 -1.73
C GLY A 74 10.93 6.82 -0.54
N PHE A 75 9.81 7.56 -0.58
CA PHE A 75 9.37 8.40 0.52
C PHE A 75 9.09 7.58 1.80
N ILE A 76 8.36 6.47 1.68
CA ILE A 76 8.04 5.61 2.84
C ILE A 76 9.28 4.94 3.42
N ILE A 77 10.21 4.49 2.57
CA ILE A 77 11.50 3.94 3.01
C ILE A 77 12.30 5.01 3.79
N THR A 78 12.32 6.24 3.30
CA THR A 78 12.99 7.35 4.02
C THR A 78 12.28 7.64 5.35
N GLY A 79 10.95 7.66 5.35
CA GLY A 79 10.13 7.88 6.54
C GLY A 79 10.35 6.83 7.63
N ILE A 80 10.46 5.54 7.27
CA ILE A 80 10.75 4.48 8.24
C ILE A 80 12.18 4.58 8.79
N SER A 81 13.16 4.96 7.97
CA SER A 81 14.54 5.20 8.42
C SER A 81 14.61 6.30 9.47
N ILE A 82 13.93 7.43 9.21
CA ILE A 82 13.80 8.53 10.18
C ILE A 82 13.15 8.01 11.47
N LEU A 83 12.05 7.26 11.36
CA LEU A 83 11.34 6.70 12.51
C LEU A 83 12.25 5.80 13.37
N ILE A 84 13.08 4.94 12.76
CA ILE A 84 14.04 4.07 13.47
C ILE A 84 15.05 4.89 14.27
N ILE A 85 15.62 5.92 13.66
CA ILE A 85 16.59 6.81 14.32
C ILE A 85 15.93 7.51 15.51
N PHE A 86 14.73 8.08 15.30
CA PHE A 86 13.98 8.72 16.38
C PHE A 86 13.67 7.75 17.52
N LEU A 87 13.22 6.52 17.24
CA LEU A 87 12.87 5.54 18.26
C LEU A 87 14.08 4.97 19.01
N SER A 88 15.28 5.16 18.49
CA SER A 88 16.53 4.72 19.13
C SER A 88 16.99 5.66 20.26
N GLU A 89 16.48 6.90 20.29
CA GLU A 89 16.83 7.88 21.32
C GLU A 89 16.35 7.47 22.74
N LYS A 90 17.18 7.71 23.76
CA LYS A 90 16.91 7.31 25.17
C LYS A 90 15.57 7.83 25.69
N ARG A 91 15.15 9.02 25.22
CA ARG A 91 13.87 9.67 25.58
C ARG A 91 12.63 8.86 25.18
N PHE A 92 12.74 7.89 24.26
CA PHE A 92 11.61 7.05 23.82
C PHE A 92 11.64 5.62 24.36
N LYS A 93 12.50 5.33 25.34
CA LYS A 93 12.56 4.03 26.04
C LYS A 93 11.18 3.49 26.47
N PRO A 94 10.23 4.29 27.02
CA PRO A 94 8.91 3.77 27.39
C PRO A 94 8.03 3.37 26.20
N ILE A 95 8.21 3.99 25.03
CA ILE A 95 7.48 3.62 23.80
C ILE A 95 8.05 2.30 23.24
N ARG A 96 9.37 2.12 23.30
CA ARG A 96 10.08 0.93 22.81
C ARG A 96 9.72 -0.34 23.56
N GLN A 97 9.40 -0.24 24.85
CA GLN A 97 9.03 -1.39 25.69
C GLN A 97 7.60 -1.91 25.42
N ASN A 98 6.80 -1.15 24.68
CA ASN A 98 5.43 -1.54 24.39
C ASN A 98 5.36 -2.28 23.05
N SER A 99 4.47 -3.28 22.93
CA SER A 99 4.20 -4.04 21.68
C SER A 99 3.75 -3.17 20.50
N LEU A 100 3.49 -1.89 20.77
CA LEU A 100 3.10 -0.87 19.80
C LEU A 100 4.19 -0.64 18.75
N HIS A 101 5.47 -0.75 19.12
CA HIS A 101 6.58 -0.60 18.19
C HIS A 101 6.45 -1.57 17.01
N GLU A 102 6.34 -2.87 17.30
CA GLU A 102 6.19 -3.92 16.27
C GLU A 102 5.01 -3.67 15.33
N LYS A 103 3.89 -3.19 15.87
CA LYS A 103 2.70 -2.87 15.08
C LYS A 103 2.92 -1.70 14.12
N ILE A 104 3.65 -0.67 14.55
CA ILE A 104 4.02 0.45 13.66
C ILE A 104 4.86 -0.07 12.50
N TYR A 105 5.91 -0.85 12.77
CA TYR A 105 6.76 -1.41 11.70
C TYR A 105 5.97 -2.31 10.77
N ALA A 106 5.06 -3.13 11.30
CA ALA A 106 4.20 -3.97 10.49
C ALA A 106 3.34 -3.17 9.51
N VAL A 107 2.81 -2.01 9.93
CA VAL A 107 2.03 -1.12 9.04
C VAL A 107 2.92 -0.55 7.93
N TYR A 108 4.10 -0.02 8.27
CA TYR A 108 5.03 0.51 7.28
C TYR A 108 5.48 -0.56 6.28
N PHE A 109 5.86 -1.75 6.77
CA PHE A 109 6.34 -2.83 5.92
C PHE A 109 5.26 -3.36 4.98
N ARG A 110 4.00 -3.46 5.45
CA ARG A 110 2.86 -3.81 4.58
C ARG A 110 2.63 -2.76 3.50
N THR A 111 2.73 -1.47 3.83
CA THR A 111 2.61 -0.39 2.84
C THR A 111 3.73 -0.44 1.81
N ILE A 112 4.98 -0.70 2.23
CA ILE A 112 6.14 -0.90 1.34
C ILE A 112 5.88 -2.08 0.39
N LEU A 113 5.39 -3.21 0.92
CA LEU A 113 5.08 -4.40 0.13
C LEU A 113 4.01 -4.10 -0.93
N TYR A 114 2.91 -3.43 -0.56
CA TYR A 114 1.86 -3.07 -1.51
C TYR A 114 2.34 -2.10 -2.59
N LEU A 115 3.12 -1.08 -2.23
CA LEU A 115 3.71 -0.16 -3.20
C LEU A 115 4.70 -0.88 -4.12
N SER A 116 5.50 -1.80 -3.60
CA SER A 116 6.44 -2.59 -4.41
C SER A 116 5.71 -3.51 -5.41
N ILE A 117 4.68 -4.23 -4.96
CA ILE A 117 3.85 -5.07 -5.84
C ILE A 117 3.13 -4.20 -6.89
N LEU A 118 2.60 -3.05 -6.49
CA LEU A 118 1.98 -2.08 -7.40
C LEU A 118 2.95 -1.59 -8.47
N THR A 119 4.19 -1.25 -8.09
CA THR A 119 5.24 -0.83 -9.04
C THR A 119 5.57 -1.96 -10.02
N VAL A 120 5.79 -3.18 -9.54
CA VAL A 120 6.10 -4.32 -10.41
C VAL A 120 4.94 -4.61 -11.37
N LEU A 121 3.70 -4.63 -10.89
CA LEU A 121 2.53 -4.84 -11.73
C LEU A 121 2.32 -3.71 -12.75
N ALA A 122 2.58 -2.46 -12.36
CA ALA A 122 2.48 -1.33 -13.28
C ALA A 122 3.57 -1.39 -14.38
N ILE A 123 4.80 -1.80 -14.04
CA ILE A 123 5.87 -2.05 -15.01
C ILE A 123 5.50 -3.21 -15.95
N VAL A 124 5.03 -4.34 -15.42
CA VAL A 124 4.59 -5.48 -16.25
C VAL A 124 3.45 -5.06 -17.16
N GLY A 125 2.45 -4.33 -16.64
CA GLY A 125 1.35 -3.78 -17.43
C GLY A 125 1.85 -2.84 -18.52
N TYR A 126 2.81 -1.98 -18.22
CA TYR A 126 3.44 -1.09 -19.20
C TYR A 126 4.15 -1.88 -20.31
N LEU A 127 4.98 -2.87 -19.96
CA LEU A 127 5.74 -3.68 -20.93
C LEU A 127 4.83 -4.51 -21.84
N VAL A 128 3.77 -5.12 -21.29
CA VAL A 128 2.80 -5.91 -22.06
C VAL A 128 2.04 -5.03 -23.08
N ASN A 129 1.79 -3.76 -22.75
CA ASN A 129 1.08 -2.84 -23.63
C ASN A 129 1.99 -2.08 -24.62
N PHE A 130 3.32 -2.15 -24.45
CA PHE A 130 4.32 -1.59 -25.37
C PHE A 130 5.29 -2.66 -25.90
N PRO A 131 4.83 -3.57 -26.77
CA PRO A 131 5.68 -4.62 -27.33
C PRO A 131 6.88 -4.06 -28.11
N SER A 132 6.73 -2.89 -28.74
CA SER A 132 7.79 -2.23 -29.51
C SER A 132 9.05 -1.89 -28.70
N LEU A 133 8.93 -1.66 -27.39
CA LEU A 133 10.08 -1.35 -26.52
C LEU A 133 10.86 -2.59 -26.12
N THR A 134 10.21 -3.75 -26.05
CA THR A 134 10.84 -4.98 -25.58
C THR A 134 11.64 -5.70 -26.66
N GLY A 135 11.37 -5.43 -27.94
CA GLY A 135 11.88 -6.23 -29.06
C GLY A 135 11.42 -7.70 -29.01
N ILE A 136 10.62 -8.07 -28.01
CA ILE A 136 10.07 -9.39 -27.80
C ILE A 136 8.66 -9.34 -28.37
N ASP A 137 8.48 -9.96 -29.53
CA ASP A 137 7.15 -10.18 -30.07
C ASP A 137 6.47 -11.24 -29.19
N LEU A 138 5.77 -10.81 -28.14
CA LEU A 138 5.06 -11.69 -27.20
C LEU A 138 4.10 -12.63 -27.94
N ASN A 139 3.61 -12.23 -29.11
CA ASN A 139 2.82 -13.08 -29.99
C ASN A 139 3.58 -14.33 -30.41
N ASN A 140 4.89 -14.25 -30.65
CA ASN A 140 5.73 -15.38 -31.04
C ASN A 140 6.00 -16.32 -29.85
N ILE A 141 6.19 -15.80 -28.63
CA ILE A 141 6.37 -16.63 -27.43
C ILE A 141 5.08 -17.40 -27.11
N PHE A 142 3.93 -16.73 -27.13
CA PHE A 142 2.65 -17.39 -26.89
C PHE A 142 2.23 -18.32 -28.04
N SER A 143 2.67 -18.05 -29.28
CA SER A 143 2.46 -18.94 -30.43
C SER A 143 3.19 -20.28 -30.27
N ILE A 144 4.39 -20.28 -29.67
CA ILE A 144 5.14 -21.52 -29.37
C ILE A 144 4.47 -22.31 -28.23
N ALA A 145 3.80 -21.62 -27.30
CA ALA A 145 3.14 -22.24 -26.16
C ALA A 145 1.73 -22.82 -26.46
N GLY A 146 1.14 -22.60 -27.63
CA GLY A 146 -0.19 -23.16 -27.91
C GLY A 146 -0.67 -23.05 -29.36
N ALA A 147 -0.87 -24.21 -29.99
CA ALA A 147 -1.44 -24.40 -31.34
C ALA A 147 -2.95 -24.05 -31.46
N LEU A 148 -3.50 -23.17 -30.62
CA LEU A 148 -4.90 -22.75 -30.64
C LEU A 148 -5.03 -21.24 -30.85
N LYS A 149 -4.89 -20.82 -32.11
CA LYS A 149 -4.81 -19.40 -32.55
C LYS A 149 -6.02 -18.53 -32.19
N ILE A 150 -7.20 -19.12 -31.95
CA ILE A 150 -8.47 -18.37 -31.76
C ILE A 150 -8.79 -18.16 -30.27
N GLY A 151 -8.29 -19.00 -29.35
CA GLY A 151 -8.43 -18.77 -27.91
C GLY A 151 -7.50 -17.68 -27.38
N ASN A 152 -6.32 -17.53 -27.99
CA ASN A 152 -5.21 -16.77 -27.43
C ASN A 152 -5.48 -15.25 -27.30
N THR A 153 -6.19 -14.65 -28.26
CA THR A 153 -6.50 -13.21 -28.23
C THR A 153 -7.47 -12.84 -27.10
N ALA A 154 -8.47 -13.68 -26.83
CA ALA A 154 -9.40 -13.47 -25.71
C ALA A 154 -8.68 -13.54 -24.35
N TYR A 155 -7.73 -14.48 -24.19
CA TYR A 155 -6.94 -14.58 -22.97
C TYR A 155 -6.05 -13.36 -22.74
N LEU A 156 -5.40 -12.82 -23.79
CA LEU A 156 -4.58 -11.61 -23.68
C LEU A 156 -5.42 -10.38 -23.29
N ILE A 157 -6.64 -10.26 -23.84
CA ILE A 157 -7.57 -9.18 -23.45
C ILE A 157 -7.96 -9.33 -21.98
N LEU A 158 -8.38 -10.52 -21.56
CA LEU A 158 -8.80 -10.79 -20.18
C LEU A 158 -7.65 -10.55 -19.20
N PHE A 159 -6.44 -10.98 -19.55
CA PHE A 159 -5.24 -10.75 -18.76
C PHE A 159 -4.90 -9.26 -18.60
N ASN A 160 -4.94 -8.48 -19.68
CA ASN A 160 -4.72 -7.03 -19.62
C ASN A 160 -5.76 -6.32 -18.76
N VAL A 161 -7.02 -6.72 -18.86
CA VAL A 161 -8.10 -6.17 -18.05
C VAL A 161 -7.91 -6.54 -16.57
N LEU A 162 -7.49 -7.78 -16.28
CA LEU A 162 -7.17 -8.23 -14.93
C LEU A 162 -6.00 -7.45 -14.31
N ILE A 163 -4.91 -7.23 -15.06
CA ILE A 163 -3.77 -6.42 -14.60
C ILE A 163 -4.24 -5.00 -14.30
N PHE A 164 -5.00 -4.39 -15.21
CA PHE A 164 -5.48 -3.02 -15.03
C PHE A 164 -6.25 -2.86 -13.72
N TYR A 165 -7.24 -3.72 -13.46
CA TYR A 165 -8.02 -3.66 -12.24
C TYR A 165 -7.21 -3.98 -10.99
N SER A 166 -6.23 -4.89 -11.09
CA SER A 166 -5.31 -5.18 -9.98
C SER A 166 -4.46 -3.96 -9.61
N VAL A 167 -3.96 -3.22 -10.60
CA VAL A 167 -3.22 -1.97 -10.41
C VAL A 167 -4.09 -0.90 -9.76
N VAL A 168 -5.33 -0.72 -10.23
CA VAL A 168 -6.29 0.23 -9.63
C VAL A 168 -6.58 -0.13 -8.17
N LEU A 169 -6.88 -1.41 -7.89
CA LEU A 169 -7.15 -1.89 -6.53
C LEU A 169 -5.95 -1.66 -5.59
N LEU A 170 -4.75 -2.04 -6.04
CA LEU A 170 -3.53 -1.86 -5.26
C LEU A 170 -3.19 -0.39 -5.05
N SER A 171 -3.47 0.48 -6.01
CA SER A 171 -3.29 1.94 -5.87
C SER A 171 -4.18 2.51 -4.74
N ILE A 172 -5.43 2.06 -4.65
CA ILE A 172 -6.34 2.44 -3.57
C ILE A 172 -5.83 1.92 -2.22
N LEU A 173 -5.44 0.64 -2.15
CA LEU A 173 -4.89 0.04 -0.92
C LEU A 173 -3.59 0.73 -0.47
N ALA A 174 -2.71 1.06 -1.41
CA ALA A 174 -1.48 1.81 -1.14
C ALA A 174 -1.80 3.19 -0.58
N SER A 175 -2.79 3.90 -1.13
CA SER A 175 -3.23 5.22 -0.64
C SER A 175 -3.70 5.16 0.81
N PHE A 176 -4.48 4.14 1.19
CA PHE A 176 -4.87 3.93 2.59
C PHE A 176 -3.67 3.61 3.48
N GLY A 177 -2.75 2.76 3.02
CA GLY A 177 -1.50 2.46 3.73
C GLY A 177 -0.64 3.70 3.99
N LEU A 178 -0.52 4.59 3.00
CA LEU A 178 0.19 5.86 3.11
C LEU A 178 -0.44 6.80 4.13
N TYR A 179 -1.76 6.97 4.06
CA TYR A 179 -2.51 7.78 5.03
C TYR A 179 -2.25 7.31 6.47
N ARG A 180 -2.21 5.98 6.68
CA ARG A 180 -1.92 5.37 7.98
C ARG A 180 -0.50 5.67 8.46
N CYS A 181 0.50 5.51 7.58
CA CYS A 181 1.88 5.87 7.90
C CYS A 181 1.99 7.34 8.34
N MET A 182 1.36 8.26 7.62
CA MET A 182 1.35 9.68 7.96
C MET A 182 0.66 9.95 9.31
N TRP A 183 -0.46 9.28 9.58
CA TRP A 183 -1.18 9.41 10.85
C TRP A 183 -0.33 8.93 12.04
N ILE A 184 0.33 7.79 11.91
CA ILE A 184 1.24 7.25 12.93
C ILE A 184 2.39 8.24 13.18
N LEU A 185 3.05 8.71 12.12
CA LEU A 185 4.15 9.65 12.23
C LEU A 185 3.74 10.94 12.98
N LYS A 186 2.57 11.51 12.62
CA LYS A 186 2.01 12.69 13.29
C LYS A 186 1.78 12.45 14.79
N ARG A 187 1.35 11.25 15.18
CA ARG A 187 1.15 10.88 16.59
C ARG A 187 2.47 10.75 17.34
N VAL A 188 3.47 10.10 16.74
CA VAL A 188 4.81 9.96 17.31
C VAL A 188 5.43 11.34 17.56
N ILE A 189 5.36 12.24 16.58
CA ILE A 189 5.86 13.63 16.70
C ILE A 189 5.11 14.41 17.79
N LYS A 190 3.79 14.26 17.88
CA LYS A 190 3.01 14.94 18.93
C LYS A 190 3.42 14.49 20.33
N ILE A 191 3.74 13.21 20.51
CA ILE A 191 4.20 12.67 21.78
C ILE A 191 5.62 13.19 22.09
N SER A 192 6.50 13.26 21.09
CA SER A 192 7.87 13.75 21.29
C SER A 192 7.94 15.22 21.73
N ILE A 193 7.01 16.06 21.26
CA ILE A 193 6.95 17.49 21.64
C ILE A 193 6.37 17.67 23.05
N LYS A 194 5.46 16.79 23.49
CA LYS A 194 4.75 16.97 24.77
C LYS A 194 5.57 16.53 25.99
N ILE A 195 6.64 15.76 25.83
CA ILE A 195 7.53 15.39 26.93
C ILE A 195 8.31 16.66 27.28
N PRO A 196 7.97 17.38 28.36
CA PRO A 196 8.73 18.55 28.77
C PRO A 196 10.13 18.04 29.09
N GLY A 197 11.15 18.79 28.68
CA GLY A 197 12.52 18.51 29.10
C GLY A 197 12.51 18.33 30.61
N ASP A 198 13.03 17.20 31.05
CA ASP A 198 13.48 17.02 32.43
C ASP A 198 14.70 17.92 32.59
N ASP A 199 14.46 19.23 32.62
CA ASP A 199 15.46 20.30 32.67
C ASP A 199 16.04 20.42 34.10
N ASN A 200 15.80 19.44 34.97
CA ASN A 200 16.28 19.37 36.33
C ASN A 200 17.38 18.30 36.50
N LYS A 201 18.44 18.36 35.68
CA LYS A 201 19.75 17.77 36.01
C LYS A 201 20.91 18.57 35.44
#